data_AF-A0A2M8BP65-F1
#
_entry.id   AF-A0A2M8BP65-F1
#
_cell.length_a   1.000
_cell.length_b   1.000
_cell.length_c   1.000
_cell.angle_alpha   90.00
_cell.angle_beta   90.00
_cell.angle_gamma   90.00
#
_symmetry.space_group_name_H-M   'P 1'
#
loop_
_entity.id
_entity.type
_entity.pdbx_description
1 polymer ?
#
loop_
_entity_poly.entity_id
_entity_poly.type
_entity_poly.pdbx_seq_one_letter_code
_entity_poly.pdbx_strand_id
1 'polypeptide(L)'
;MGKRAEQGLGRLLVVLGGVVVGFLGGVFTFALLLATDAPAPEEEMPNPYAEEDRANLAAMSDLQISGPIVLDRTLVVERGPTFDSANFSALTEALQAHPQVDHVSYSAEEGANLLFKAALLDSTKVDAAALSALLAPLDCKVVEVR
;
A
#
# COMPACT_ATOMS: atom_id res chain seq x y z
N MET A 1 92.59 19.82 14.42
CA MET A 1 91.53 20.52 15.18
C MET A 1 90.16 20.07 14.68
N GLY A 2 89.63 18.95 15.19
CA GLY A 2 88.40 18.34 14.66
C GLY A 2 87.48 17.86 15.77
N LYS A 3 86.83 18.78 16.50
CA LYS A 3 85.89 18.43 17.59
C LYS A 3 84.59 19.24 17.63
N ARG A 4 84.35 20.17 16.69
CA ARG A 4 83.12 21.00 16.66
C ARG A 4 82.05 20.54 15.67
N ALA A 5 82.39 19.78 14.63
CA ALA A 5 81.42 19.28 13.65
C ALA A 5 80.63 18.04 14.14
N GLU A 6 81.23 17.19 14.98
CA GLU A 6 80.60 15.96 15.47
C GLU A 6 79.48 16.21 16.50
N GLN A 7 79.57 17.28 17.29
CA GLN A 7 78.54 17.60 18.31
C GLN A 7 77.22 18.11 17.69
N GLY A 8 77.27 18.78 16.54
CA GLY A 8 76.07 19.26 15.84
C GLY A 8 75.31 18.12 15.15
N LEU A 9 76.05 17.18 14.54
CA LEU A 9 75.47 16.02 13.87
C LEU A 9 74.82 15.05 14.87
N GLY A 10 75.48 14.80 16.01
CA GLY A 10 74.92 13.94 17.05
C GLY A 10 73.62 14.46 17.64
N ARG A 11 73.50 15.77 17.89
CA ARG A 11 72.25 16.38 18.37
C ARG A 11 71.14 16.33 17.33
N LEU A 12 71.45 16.54 16.06
CA LEU A 12 70.48 16.45 14.96
C LEU A 12 69.92 15.03 14.82
N LEU A 13 70.77 14.01 14.93
CA LEU A 13 70.35 12.60 14.86
C LEU A 13 69.46 12.19 16.06
N VAL A 14 69.75 12.70 17.25
CA VAL A 14 68.90 12.45 18.45
C VAL A 14 67.53 13.08 18.30
N VAL A 15 67.44 14.31 17.77
CA VAL A 15 66.15 14.98 17.52
C VAL A 15 65.36 14.23 16.45
N LEU A 16 66.00 13.87 15.32
CA LEU A 16 65.34 13.10 14.26
C LEU A 16 64.88 11.72 14.76
N GLY A 17 65.70 11.02 15.55
CA GLY A 17 65.34 9.76 16.17
C GLY A 17 64.14 9.89 17.12
N GLY A 18 64.12 10.94 17.94
CA GLY A 18 63.00 11.23 18.84
C GLY A 18 61.69 11.50 18.09
N VAL A 19 61.74 12.26 16.99
CA VAL A 19 60.57 12.55 16.15
C VAL A 19 60.03 11.27 15.50
N VAL A 20 60.90 10.41 14.97
CA VAL A 20 60.49 9.15 14.34
C VAL A 20 59.86 8.21 15.36
N VAL A 21 60.47 8.05 16.55
CA VAL A 21 59.92 7.19 17.60
C VAL A 21 58.59 7.73 18.12
N GLY A 22 58.47 9.06 18.31
CA GLY A 22 57.22 9.69 18.73
C GLY A 22 56.10 9.51 17.69
N PHE A 23 56.43 9.65 16.40
CA PHE A 23 55.48 9.45 15.32
C PHE A 23 55.00 7.99 15.22
N LEU A 24 55.93 7.03 15.27
CA LEU A 24 55.58 5.60 15.26
C LEU A 24 54.75 5.20 16.48
N GLY A 25 55.10 5.71 17.66
CA GLY A 25 54.32 5.50 18.89
C GLY A 25 52.89 6.03 18.78
N GLY A 26 52.72 7.24 18.25
CA GLY A 26 51.41 7.88 18.05
C GLY A 26 50.56 7.17 17.00
N VAL A 27 51.14 6.77 15.87
CA VAL A 27 50.44 5.99 14.83
C VAL A 27 49.99 4.63 15.38
N PHE A 28 50.83 3.98 16.18
CA PHE A 28 50.49 2.70 16.80
C PHE A 28 49.34 2.82 17.82
N THR A 29 49.36 3.86 18.66
CA THR A 29 48.25 4.09 19.61
C THR A 29 46.95 4.43 18.90
N PHE A 30 47.01 5.23 17.82
CA PHE A 30 45.84 5.57 17.02
C PHE A 30 45.27 4.35 16.26
N ALA A 31 46.14 3.49 15.72
CA ALA A 31 45.73 2.24 15.07
C ALA A 31 45.06 1.26 16.05
N LEU A 32 45.55 1.16 17.28
CA LEU A 32 44.91 0.36 18.33
C LEU A 32 43.52 0.91 18.71
N LEU A 33 43.37 2.24 18.78
CA LEU A 33 42.07 2.87 19.05
C LEU A 33 41.04 2.55 17.96
N LEU A 34 41.45 2.62 16.69
CA LEU A 34 40.60 2.24 15.55
C LEU A 34 40.25 0.75 15.55
N ALA A 35 41.17 -0.12 15.97
CA ALA A 35 40.92 -1.55 16.04
C ALA A 35 39.91 -1.93 17.15
N THR A 36 39.82 -1.15 18.23
CA THR A 36 38.83 -1.36 19.30
C THR A 36 37.43 -0.86 18.95
N ASP A 37 37.30 0.05 17.98
CA ASP A 37 36.02 0.62 17.51
C ASP A 37 35.49 -0.05 16.22
N ALA A 38 36.20 -1.05 15.69
CA ALA A 38 35.69 -1.82 14.57
C ALA A 38 34.53 -2.71 15.06
N PRO A 39 33.29 -2.49 14.60
CA PRO A 39 32.20 -3.40 14.93
C PRO A 39 32.57 -4.80 14.42
N ALA A 40 32.38 -5.81 15.27
CA ALA A 40 32.59 -7.19 14.87
C ALA A 40 31.79 -7.49 13.58
N PRO A 41 32.31 -8.29 12.64
CA PRO A 41 31.52 -8.71 11.48
C PRO A 41 30.27 -9.40 12.01
N GLU A 42 29.10 -8.84 11.71
CA GLU A 42 27.83 -9.44 12.08
C GLU A 42 27.77 -10.81 11.39
N GLU A 43 27.84 -11.89 12.17
CA GLU A 43 27.48 -13.21 11.67
C GLU A 43 26.00 -13.14 11.29
N GLU A 44 25.72 -13.16 9.99
CA GLU A 44 24.38 -13.29 9.45
C GLU A 44 23.81 -14.64 9.92
N MET A 45 23.15 -14.64 11.08
CA MET A 45 22.40 -15.80 11.53
C MET A 45 21.27 -16.01 10.51
N PRO A 46 21.19 -17.19 9.85
CA PRO A 46 20.14 -17.45 8.89
C PRO A 46 18.80 -17.27 9.59
N ASN A 47 17.99 -16.30 9.16
CA ASN A 47 16.67 -16.06 9.72
C ASN A 47 15.85 -17.34 9.56
N PRO A 48 15.53 -18.07 10.65
CA PRO A 48 14.84 -19.35 10.56
C PRO A 48 13.42 -19.21 9.98
N TYR A 49 12.90 -17.99 9.91
CA TYR A 49 11.59 -17.67 9.33
C TYR A 49 11.67 -17.29 7.83
N ALA A 50 12.86 -17.15 7.24
CA ALA A 50 12.99 -16.70 5.85
C ALA A 50 12.45 -17.70 4.82
N GLU A 51 12.47 -19.01 5.12
CA GLU A 51 11.85 -20.02 4.26
C GLU A 51 10.32 -20.09 4.44
N GLU A 52 9.82 -19.96 5.68
CA GLU A 52 8.38 -19.86 5.95
C GLU A 52 7.77 -18.61 5.33
N ASP A 53 8.45 -17.46 5.42
CA ASP A 53 8.03 -16.21 4.79
C ASP A 53 7.90 -16.37 3.28
N ARG A 54 8.82 -17.12 2.64
CA ARG A 54 8.79 -17.39 1.20
C ARG A 54 7.64 -18.32 0.81
N ALA A 55 7.33 -19.32 1.64
CA ALA A 55 6.20 -20.21 1.44
C ALA A 55 4.85 -19.48 1.64
N ASN A 56 4.76 -18.60 2.64
CA ASN A 56 3.60 -17.76 2.90
C ASN A 56 3.39 -16.73 1.77
N LEU A 57 4.47 -16.15 1.23
CA LEU A 57 4.40 -15.25 0.09
C LEU A 57 3.96 -15.97 -1.20
N ALA A 58 4.41 -17.22 -1.40
CA ALA A 58 3.95 -18.06 -2.50
C ALA A 58 2.47 -18.44 -2.35
N ALA A 59 2.01 -18.76 -1.13
CA ALA A 59 0.61 -19.04 -0.84
C ALA A 59 -0.30 -17.80 -1.01
N MET A 60 0.22 -16.60 -0.75
CA MET A 60 -0.48 -15.33 -1.03
C MET A 60 -0.59 -15.02 -2.53
N SER A 61 0.32 -15.54 -3.37
CA SER A 61 0.25 -15.36 -4.82
C SER A 61 -0.87 -16.19 -5.47
N ASP A 62 -1.30 -17.29 -4.84
CA ASP A 62 -2.40 -18.16 -5.29
C ASP A 62 -3.77 -17.77 -4.69
N LEU A 63 -3.83 -16.73 -3.86
CA LEU A 63 -5.08 -16.05 -3.52
C LEU A 63 -5.57 -15.26 -4.74
N GLN A 64 -6.12 -15.98 -5.73
CA GLN A 64 -7.08 -15.38 -6.64
C GLN A 64 -8.21 -14.83 -5.78
N ILE A 65 -8.33 -13.50 -5.71
CA ILE A 65 -9.57 -12.85 -5.28
C ILE A 65 -10.60 -13.17 -6.37
N SER A 66 -11.12 -14.40 -6.38
CA SER A 66 -12.30 -14.77 -7.15
C SER A 66 -13.54 -14.32 -6.37
N GLY A 67 -13.60 -13.02 -6.08
CA GLY A 67 -14.84 -12.37 -5.68
C GLY A 67 -15.66 -12.06 -6.94
N PRO A 68 -16.99 -12.03 -6.86
CA PRO A 68 -17.78 -11.44 -7.94
C PRO A 68 -17.24 -10.03 -8.21
N ILE A 69 -16.98 -9.70 -9.48
CA ILE A 69 -16.56 -8.35 -9.86
C ILE A 69 -17.76 -7.45 -9.60
N VAL A 70 -17.64 -6.58 -8.60
CA VAL A 70 -18.63 -5.54 -8.32
C VAL A 70 -18.37 -4.37 -9.26
N LEU A 71 -19.39 -4.02 -10.05
CA LEU A 71 -19.34 -2.90 -10.98
C LEU A 71 -20.30 -1.82 -10.51
N ASP A 72 -19.76 -0.64 -10.20
CA ASP A 72 -20.58 0.52 -9.86
C ASP A 72 -21.25 1.07 -11.12
N ARG A 73 -22.58 1.05 -11.12
CA ARG A 73 -23.44 1.53 -12.21
C ARG A 73 -24.46 2.51 -11.68
N THR A 74 -24.96 3.38 -12.55
CA THR A 74 -26.10 4.25 -12.24
C THR A 74 -27.37 3.65 -12.83
N LEU A 75 -28.32 3.30 -11.97
CA LEU A 75 -29.68 2.95 -12.36
C LEU A 75 -30.50 4.23 -12.47
N VAL A 76 -31.07 4.45 -13.65
CA VAL A 76 -32.03 5.53 -13.89
C VAL A 76 -33.43 4.95 -13.71
N VAL A 77 -34.13 5.40 -12.68
CA VAL A 77 -35.48 4.96 -12.35
C VAL A 77 -36.45 6.08 -12.69
N GLU A 78 -37.35 5.85 -13.64
CA GLU A 78 -38.43 6.79 -13.94
C GLU A 78 -39.57 6.60 -12.93
N ARG A 79 -39.99 7.69 -12.29
CA ARG A 79 -41.15 7.70 -11.39
C ARG A 79 -42.44 7.78 -12.19
N GLY A 80 -43.40 6.97 -11.79
CA GLY A 80 -44.77 7.06 -12.25
C GLY A 80 -45.54 8.18 -11.56
N PRO A 81 -46.72 8.52 -12.09
CA PRO A 81 -47.53 9.66 -11.64
C PRO A 81 -48.05 9.53 -10.21
N THR A 82 -48.04 8.32 -9.63
CA THR A 82 -48.52 8.06 -8.27
C THR A 82 -47.39 7.82 -7.27
N PHE A 83 -46.14 7.91 -7.71
CA PHE A 83 -44.99 7.74 -6.83
C PHE A 83 -44.92 8.85 -5.78
N ASP A 84 -44.95 8.45 -4.51
CA ASP A 84 -44.71 9.32 -3.36
C ASP A 84 -43.27 9.14 -2.85
N SER A 85 -42.63 10.24 -2.48
CA SER A 85 -41.39 10.28 -1.70
C SER A 85 -41.39 9.38 -0.45
N ALA A 86 -42.55 9.08 0.14
CA ALA A 86 -42.67 8.11 1.23
C ALA A 86 -42.29 6.66 0.80
N ASN A 87 -42.44 6.33 -0.48
CA ASN A 87 -42.11 5.02 -1.04
C ASN A 87 -40.61 4.86 -1.36
N PHE A 88 -39.79 5.87 -1.04
CA PHE A 88 -38.37 5.88 -1.37
C PHE A 88 -37.58 4.77 -0.65
N SER A 89 -37.90 4.50 0.62
CA SER A 89 -37.30 3.39 1.37
C SER A 89 -37.66 2.05 0.72
N ALA A 90 -38.95 1.85 0.43
CA ALA A 90 -39.44 0.64 -0.22
C ALA A 90 -38.80 0.43 -1.61
N LEU A 91 -38.59 1.51 -2.36
CA LEU A 91 -37.92 1.47 -3.66
C LEU A 91 -36.45 1.05 -3.54
N THR A 92 -35.74 1.63 -2.57
CA THR A 92 -34.33 1.31 -2.30
C THR A 92 -34.20 -0.14 -1.83
N GLU A 93 -35.08 -0.60 -0.93
CA GLU A 93 -35.13 -1.97 -0.44
C GLU A 93 -35.45 -2.97 -1.57
N ALA A 94 -36.40 -2.65 -2.45
CA ALA A 94 -36.72 -3.49 -3.59
C ALA A 94 -35.52 -3.63 -4.54
N LEU A 95 -34.85 -2.54 -4.89
CA LEU A 95 -33.62 -2.57 -5.69
C LEU A 95 -32.52 -3.40 -5.01
N GLN A 96 -32.35 -3.24 -3.70
CA GLN A 96 -31.36 -3.96 -2.90
C GLN A 96 -31.64 -5.47 -2.80
N ALA A 97 -32.91 -5.88 -2.81
CA ALA A 97 -33.31 -7.28 -2.76
C ALA A 97 -33.10 -8.02 -4.10
N HIS A 98 -32.76 -7.30 -5.17
CA HIS A 98 -32.54 -7.93 -6.47
C HIS A 98 -31.22 -8.73 -6.47
N PRO A 99 -31.21 -10.00 -6.93
CA PRO A 99 -30.02 -10.87 -6.88
C PRO A 99 -28.77 -10.36 -7.63
N GLN A 100 -28.96 -9.38 -8.51
CA GLN A 100 -27.89 -8.77 -9.30
C GLN A 100 -27.35 -7.47 -8.69
N VAL A 101 -27.92 -7.00 -7.56
CA VAL A 101 -27.58 -5.75 -6.88
C VAL A 101 -26.97 -6.09 -5.52
N ASP A 102 -25.72 -5.68 -5.31
CA ASP A 102 -24.99 -5.89 -4.05
C ASP A 102 -25.23 -4.76 -3.05
N HIS A 103 -25.14 -3.51 -3.51
CA HIS A 103 -25.53 -2.35 -2.73
C HIS A 103 -26.24 -1.34 -3.62
N VAL A 104 -27.19 -0.60 -3.06
CA VAL A 104 -27.82 0.53 -3.74
C VAL A 104 -27.88 1.75 -2.84
N SER A 105 -27.58 2.91 -3.40
CA SER A 105 -27.68 4.19 -2.74
C SER A 105 -28.31 5.21 -3.67
N TYR A 106 -29.14 6.07 -3.10
CA TYR A 106 -29.69 7.19 -3.86
C TYR A 106 -28.63 8.25 -4.09
N SER A 107 -28.55 8.75 -5.33
CA SER A 107 -27.59 9.77 -5.72
C SER A 107 -28.25 11.12 -5.92
N ALA A 108 -29.30 11.21 -6.74
CA ALA A 108 -29.89 12.47 -7.14
C ALA A 108 -31.25 12.27 -7.82
N GLU A 109 -32.00 13.36 -7.96
CA GLU A 109 -33.22 13.44 -8.74
C GLU A 109 -32.99 14.37 -9.94
N GLU A 110 -33.44 13.94 -11.11
CA GLU A 110 -33.36 14.69 -12.36
C GLU A 110 -34.74 14.71 -13.02
N GLY A 111 -35.52 15.75 -12.76
CA GLY A 111 -36.89 15.87 -13.27
C GLY A 111 -37.77 14.73 -12.75
N ALA A 112 -38.36 13.92 -13.63
CA ALA A 112 -39.16 12.76 -13.24
C ALA A 112 -38.32 11.53 -12.84
N ASN A 113 -36.99 11.58 -13.02
CA ASN A 113 -36.11 10.44 -12.81
C ASN A 113 -35.39 10.49 -11.46
N LEU A 114 -35.22 9.32 -10.86
CA LEU A 114 -34.41 9.07 -9.68
C LEU A 114 -33.15 8.32 -10.09
N LEU A 115 -32.00 8.82 -9.68
CA LEU A 115 -30.70 8.24 -9.96
C LEU A 115 -30.21 7.46 -8.75
N PHE A 116 -30.00 6.17 -8.92
CA PHE A 116 -29.44 5.29 -7.90
C PHE A 116 -28.06 4.81 -8.33
N LYS A 117 -27.09 4.91 -7.44
CA LYS A 117 -25.80 4.21 -7.59
C LYS A 117 -25.96 2.80 -7.06
N ALA A 118 -25.78 1.82 -7.93
CA ALA A 118 -25.88 0.42 -7.60
C ALA A 118 -24.58 -0.30 -7.93
N ALA A 119 -24.05 -1.03 -6.97
CA ALA A 119 -23.07 -2.07 -7.23
C ALA A 119 -23.77 -3.28 -7.82
N LEU A 120 -23.37 -3.67 -9.02
CA LEU A 120 -23.91 -4.82 -9.71
C LEU A 120 -22.92 -5.97 -9.69
N LEU A 121 -23.40 -7.16 -9.33
CA LEU A 121 -22.61 -8.39 -9.31
C LEU A 121 -22.46 -8.90 -10.75
N ASP A 122 -21.29 -8.67 -11.35
CA ASP A 122 -20.83 -9.08 -12.69
C ASP A 122 -21.82 -8.88 -13.89
N SER A 123 -21.55 -7.83 -14.67
CA SER A 123 -22.57 -7.04 -15.41
C SER A 123 -22.83 -7.39 -16.89
N THR A 124 -22.64 -8.62 -17.36
CA THR A 124 -22.99 -8.87 -18.79
C THR A 124 -24.49 -8.93 -19.07
N LYS A 125 -25.37 -9.02 -18.05
CA LYS A 125 -26.83 -9.17 -18.22
C LYS A 125 -27.66 -8.58 -17.07
N VAL A 126 -27.45 -7.32 -16.72
CA VAL A 126 -28.40 -6.65 -15.82
C VAL A 126 -29.71 -6.49 -16.58
N ASP A 127 -30.73 -7.24 -16.16
CA ASP A 127 -32.01 -7.26 -16.85
C ASP A 127 -32.86 -6.08 -16.35
N ALA A 128 -32.82 -4.98 -17.10
CA ALA A 128 -33.63 -3.79 -16.82
C ALA A 128 -35.14 -4.10 -16.80
N ALA A 129 -35.61 -5.13 -17.52
CA ALA A 129 -37.01 -5.54 -17.50
C ALA A 129 -37.35 -6.30 -16.21
N ALA A 130 -36.46 -7.17 -15.73
CA ALA A 130 -36.63 -7.84 -14.43
C ALA A 130 -36.62 -6.84 -13.26
N LEU A 131 -35.69 -5.88 -13.29
CA LEU A 131 -35.67 -4.77 -12.34
C LEU A 131 -36.94 -3.92 -12.44
N SER A 132 -37.39 -3.57 -13.65
CA SER A 132 -38.64 -2.81 -13.81
C SER A 132 -39.88 -3.58 -13.32
N ALA A 133 -39.94 -4.89 -13.51
CA ALA A 133 -41.04 -5.72 -12.99
C ALA A 133 -41.09 -5.72 -11.46
N LEU A 134 -39.93 -5.68 -10.80
CA LEU A 134 -39.83 -5.58 -9.35
C LEU A 134 -40.33 -4.23 -8.82
N LEU A 135 -40.13 -3.15 -9.57
CA LEU A 135 -40.51 -1.79 -9.18
C LEU A 135 -41.92 -1.38 -9.64
N ALA A 136 -42.56 -2.18 -10.51
CA ALA A 136 -43.91 -1.93 -10.98
C ALA A 136 -44.98 -1.75 -9.86
N PRO A 137 -44.94 -2.50 -8.74
CA PRO A 137 -45.84 -2.26 -7.61
C PRO A 137 -45.66 -0.90 -6.93
N LEU A 138 -44.51 -0.26 -7.12
CA LEU A 138 -44.17 1.07 -6.61
C LEU A 138 -44.40 2.17 -7.65
N ASP A 139 -45.03 1.86 -8.79
CA ASP A 139 -45.22 2.76 -9.91
C ASP A 139 -43.88 3.33 -10.43
N CYS A 140 -42.82 2.52 -10.42
CA CYS A 140 -41.48 2.89 -10.90
C CYS A 140 -40.99 1.91 -11.95
N LYS A 141 -40.11 2.35 -12.85
CA LYS A 141 -39.44 1.48 -13.83
C LYS A 141 -37.97 1.87 -14.02
N VAL A 142 -37.11 0.88 -14.23
CA VAL A 142 -35.71 1.13 -14.61
C VAL A 142 -35.66 1.37 -16.11
N VAL A 143 -35.27 2.58 -16.51
CA VAL A 143 -35.20 2.97 -17.93
C VAL A 143 -33.79 2.86 -18.51
N GLU A 144 -32.78 2.90 -17.66
CA GLU A 144 -31.39 2.86 -18.10
C GLU A 144 -30.45 2.35 -17.00
N VAL A 145 -29.40 1.64 -17.40
CA VAL A 145 -28.27 1.23 -16.55
C VAL A 145 -27.00 1.76 -17.20
N ARG A 146 -26.36 2.74 -16.56
CA ARG A 146 -25.13 3.41 -17.05
C ARG A 146 -23.91 2.92 -16.32
#